data_AF-E2BBS4-F1
#
_entry.id   AF-E2BBS4-F1
#
_cell.length_a   1.000
_cell.length_b   1.000
_cell.length_c   1.000
_cell.angle_alpha   90.00
_cell.angle_beta   90.00
_cell.angle_gamma   90.00
#
_symmetry.space_group_name_H-M   'P 1'
#
loop_
_entity.id
_entity.type
_entity.pdbx_description
1 polymer ?
#
loop_
_entity_poly.entity_id
_entity_poly.type
_entity_poly.pdbx_seq_one_letter_code
_entity_poly.pdbx_strand_id
1 'polypeptide(L)'
;MANLTRLPDDVICLILEDKNISIKDVVNFSLTCKLFYTTVNNNNALWRRKFFQRWPALKTNCDRYWREGGVNIKEEIIKRERCREKLLDYFTRLYDQNYYKGDLSFSDMLNFKEVFCIVEEDTYLLEYYYLQDEIKEILRGNEWDRHTNLRNKYYARKVSMYLKECHLRNKWQKFINRPAAQHVSEWAATFMAQWCKPLERISYSHIVASLDNIAQQVLKILQEEYPRHSIFLVSAEQFSFWRTNMNNDNQWDKTETQQILNIICRVMFHNLGFRAFNDSERASSHYKNFIDNVLEDKRGDVLILTIIFESVARRLGVSCDYFTFSNYFSLIWKERWQV
;
A
#
# COMPACT_ATOMS: atom_id res chain seq x y z
N MET A 1 3.33 -45.97 -35.65
CA MET A 1 3.58 -44.62 -35.10
C MET A 1 2.24 -43.97 -34.77
N ALA A 2 1.99 -43.61 -33.52
CA ALA A 2 0.80 -42.84 -33.16
C ALA A 2 0.97 -41.41 -33.69
N ASN A 3 0.04 -40.94 -34.51
CA ASN A 3 0.05 -39.58 -35.03
C ASN A 3 -0.79 -38.71 -34.09
N LEU A 4 -0.24 -37.58 -33.65
CA LEU A 4 -0.91 -36.64 -32.75
C LEU A 4 -2.24 -36.14 -33.34
N THR A 5 -2.37 -36.12 -34.67
CA THR A 5 -3.59 -35.73 -35.39
C THR A 5 -4.74 -36.74 -35.25
N ARG A 6 -4.50 -37.92 -34.66
CA ARG A 6 -5.53 -38.94 -34.39
C ARG A 6 -6.07 -38.88 -32.96
N LEU A 7 -5.52 -38.01 -32.12
CA LEU A 7 -6.04 -37.82 -30.76
C LEU A 7 -7.32 -36.96 -30.81
N PRO A 8 -8.30 -37.23 -29.92
CA PRO A 8 -9.43 -36.33 -29.73
C PRO A 8 -8.97 -34.93 -29.29
N ASP A 9 -9.69 -33.90 -29.73
CA ASP A 9 -9.42 -32.50 -29.40
C ASP A 9 -9.29 -32.25 -27.89
N ASP A 10 -10.14 -32.88 -27.08
CA ASP A 10 -10.09 -32.77 -25.62
C ASP A 10 -8.77 -33.30 -25.03
N VAL A 11 -8.24 -34.39 -25.58
CA VAL A 11 -6.97 -34.98 -25.14
C VAL A 11 -5.80 -34.07 -25.53
N ILE A 12 -5.84 -33.50 -26.73
CA ILE A 12 -4.85 -32.51 -27.18
C ILE A 12 -4.88 -31.30 -26.24
N CYS A 13 -6.06 -30.79 -25.90
CA CYS A 13 -6.19 -29.66 -24.97
C CYS A 13 -5.67 -30.02 -23.57
N LEU A 14 -5.99 -31.19 -23.02
CA LEU A 14 -5.46 -31.65 -21.73
C LEU A 14 -3.92 -31.74 -21.71
N ILE A 15 -3.31 -32.22 -22.80
CA ILE A 15 -1.85 -32.23 -22.95
C ILE A 15 -1.32 -30.79 -22.94
N LEU A 16 -1.91 -29.93 -23.78
CA LEU A 16 -1.47 -28.55 -23.91
C LEU A 16 -1.60 -27.77 -22.60
N GLU A 17 -2.53 -28.13 -21.71
CA GLU A 17 -2.70 -27.52 -20.40
C GLU A 17 -1.55 -27.77 -19.42
N ASP A 18 -0.62 -28.69 -19.71
CA ASP A 18 0.51 -28.98 -18.82
C ASP A 18 1.34 -27.71 -18.49
N LYS A 19 1.75 -27.56 -17.23
CA LYS A 19 2.44 -26.35 -16.76
C LYS A 19 3.82 -26.14 -17.41
N ASN A 20 4.44 -27.20 -17.92
CA ASN A 20 5.73 -27.12 -18.61
C ASN A 20 5.59 -26.61 -20.05
N ILE A 21 4.37 -26.59 -20.60
CA ILE A 21 4.08 -26.06 -21.92
C ILE A 21 3.70 -24.58 -21.78
N SER A 22 4.52 -23.68 -22.32
CA SER A 22 4.27 -22.24 -22.22
C SER A 22 3.16 -21.78 -23.17
N ILE A 23 2.65 -20.55 -22.96
CA ILE A 23 1.74 -19.90 -23.92
C ILE A 23 2.35 -19.84 -25.32
N LYS A 24 3.65 -19.58 -25.42
CA LYS A 24 4.38 -19.54 -26.70
C LYS A 24 4.37 -20.91 -27.39
N ASP A 25 4.55 -21.99 -26.64
CA ASP A 25 4.53 -23.34 -27.19
C ASP A 25 3.13 -23.71 -27.69
N VAL A 26 2.07 -23.32 -26.97
CA VAL A 26 0.68 -23.50 -27.42
C VAL A 26 0.42 -22.74 -28.72
N VAL A 27 0.90 -21.49 -28.84
CA VAL A 27 0.80 -20.72 -30.09
C VAL A 27 1.54 -21.43 -31.22
N ASN A 28 2.80 -21.82 -31.01
CA ASN A 28 3.58 -22.52 -32.03
C ASN A 28 2.92 -23.83 -32.48
N PHE A 29 2.38 -24.60 -31.53
CA PHE A 29 1.64 -25.82 -31.81
C PHE A 29 0.42 -25.55 -32.69
N SER A 30 -0.34 -24.48 -32.40
CA SER A 30 -1.51 -24.09 -33.21
C SER A 30 -1.17 -23.74 -34.67
N LEU A 31 0.07 -23.34 -34.94
CA LEU A 31 0.54 -22.95 -36.28
C LEU A 31 1.01 -24.14 -37.14
N THR A 32 1.07 -25.34 -36.59
CA THR A 32 1.59 -26.52 -37.32
C THR A 32 0.61 -27.08 -38.36
N CYS A 33 -0.71 -27.00 -38.12
CA CYS A 33 -1.72 -27.43 -39.09
C CYS A 33 -3.10 -26.79 -38.83
N LYS A 34 -3.99 -26.84 -39.83
CA LYS A 34 -5.35 -26.28 -39.75
C LYS A 34 -6.20 -26.87 -38.63
N LEU A 35 -6.09 -28.18 -38.39
CA LEU A 35 -6.80 -28.88 -37.32
C LEU A 35 -6.44 -28.27 -35.96
N PHE A 36 -5.15 -28.24 -35.62
CA PHE A 36 -4.70 -27.69 -34.34
C PHE A 36 -4.94 -26.19 -34.23
N TYR A 37 -4.86 -25.46 -35.35
CA TYR A 37 -5.26 -24.06 -35.37
C TYR A 37 -6.70 -23.88 -34.89
N THR A 38 -7.66 -24.66 -35.43
CA THR A 38 -9.07 -24.55 -35.04
C THR A 38 -9.31 -25.03 -33.62
N THR A 39 -8.74 -26.18 -33.23
CA THR A 39 -8.91 -26.77 -31.90
C THR A 39 -8.37 -25.85 -30.81
N VAL A 40 -7.18 -25.29 -31.00
CA VAL A 40 -6.54 -24.42 -30.00
C VAL A 40 -7.19 -23.05 -29.95
N ASN A 41 -7.44 -22.41 -31.10
CA ASN A 41 -7.92 -21.01 -31.11
C ASN A 41 -9.36 -20.85 -30.64
N ASN A 42 -10.20 -21.88 -30.83
CA ASN A 42 -11.59 -21.83 -30.38
C ASN A 42 -11.76 -22.28 -28.91
N ASN A 43 -10.71 -22.82 -28.28
CA ASN A 43 -10.79 -23.32 -26.91
C ASN A 43 -10.47 -22.23 -25.88
N ASN A 44 -11.50 -21.48 -25.48
CA ASN A 44 -11.36 -20.42 -24.48
C ASN A 44 -10.96 -20.95 -23.09
N ALA A 45 -11.32 -22.19 -22.75
CA ALA A 45 -10.97 -22.81 -21.47
C ALA A 45 -9.47 -23.10 -21.36
N LEU A 46 -8.86 -23.60 -22.44
CA LEU A 46 -7.40 -23.80 -22.57
C LEU A 46 -6.67 -22.46 -22.35
N TRP A 47 -7.08 -21.40 -23.07
CA TRP A 47 -6.47 -20.07 -22.93
C TRP A 47 -6.66 -19.49 -21.54
N ARG A 48 -7.83 -19.65 -20.92
CA ARG A 48 -8.08 -19.25 -19.51
C ARG A 48 -7.14 -19.95 -18.55
N ARG A 49 -6.97 -21.26 -18.70
CA ARG A 49 -6.07 -22.06 -17.86
C ARG A 49 -4.62 -21.61 -18.05
N LYS A 50 -4.18 -21.41 -19.30
CA LYS A 50 -2.84 -20.92 -19.61
C LYS A 50 -2.56 -19.51 -19.10
N PHE A 51 -3.54 -18.61 -19.21
CA PHE A 51 -3.45 -17.25 -18.69
C PHE A 51 -3.15 -17.27 -17.19
N PHE A 52 -3.93 -18.00 -16.39
CA PHE A 52 -3.73 -18.03 -14.94
C PHE A 52 -2.56 -18.90 -14.48
N GLN A 53 -2.10 -19.86 -15.29
CA GLN A 53 -0.82 -20.53 -15.04
C GLN A 53 0.34 -19.54 -15.11
N ARG A 54 0.31 -18.62 -16.09
CA ARG A 54 1.36 -17.62 -16.24
C ARG A 54 1.22 -16.44 -15.28
N TRP A 55 -0.02 -15.98 -15.02
CA TRP A 55 -0.33 -14.80 -14.21
C TRP A 55 -1.37 -15.10 -13.13
N PRO A 56 -1.00 -15.87 -12.09
CA PRO A 56 -1.94 -16.30 -11.06
C PRO A 56 -2.51 -15.14 -10.23
N ALA A 57 -1.74 -14.05 -10.05
CA ALA A 57 -2.15 -12.89 -9.25
C ALA A 57 -3.34 -12.13 -9.84
N LEU A 58 -3.61 -12.30 -11.15
CA LEU A 58 -4.70 -11.62 -11.84
C LEU A 58 -6.05 -12.34 -11.69
N LYS A 59 -6.07 -13.57 -11.18
CA LYS A 59 -7.26 -14.42 -11.12
C LYS A 59 -8.49 -13.72 -10.52
N THR A 60 -8.35 -13.15 -9.33
CA THR A 60 -9.45 -12.49 -8.63
C THR A 60 -10.04 -11.32 -9.42
N ASN A 61 -9.18 -10.52 -10.06
CA ASN A 61 -9.63 -9.36 -10.84
C ASN A 61 -10.27 -9.83 -12.14
N CYS A 62 -9.57 -10.67 -12.93
CA CYS A 62 -10.09 -11.22 -14.18
C CYS A 62 -11.42 -11.97 -14.00
N ASP A 63 -11.56 -12.80 -12.96
CA ASP A 63 -12.82 -13.50 -12.68
C ASP A 63 -13.98 -12.53 -12.41
N ARG A 64 -13.71 -11.34 -11.86
CA ARG A 64 -14.74 -10.30 -11.69
C ARG A 64 -15.20 -9.73 -13.04
N TYR A 65 -14.27 -9.43 -13.95
CA TYR A 65 -14.58 -8.82 -15.26
C TYR A 65 -15.11 -9.84 -16.28
N TRP A 66 -14.62 -11.07 -16.27
CA TRP A 66 -14.98 -12.09 -17.26
C TRP A 66 -16.29 -12.83 -16.92
N ARG A 67 -16.98 -12.43 -15.83
CA ARG A 67 -18.23 -13.06 -15.38
C ARG A 67 -19.41 -12.83 -16.33
N GLU A 68 -19.38 -11.76 -17.13
CA GLU A 68 -20.47 -11.38 -18.04
C GLU A 68 -20.50 -12.23 -19.33
N GLY A 69 -19.58 -13.18 -19.49
CA GLY A 69 -19.49 -14.03 -20.68
C GLY A 69 -18.91 -13.30 -21.89
N GLY A 70 -18.55 -14.05 -22.94
CA GLY A 70 -18.13 -13.47 -24.23
C GLY A 70 -16.68 -12.95 -24.34
N VAL A 71 -15.86 -13.03 -23.29
CA VAL A 71 -14.46 -12.58 -23.37
C VAL A 71 -13.58 -13.61 -24.09
N ASN A 72 -12.91 -13.17 -25.15
CA ASN A 72 -11.87 -13.94 -25.84
C ASN A 72 -10.56 -13.86 -25.04
N ILE A 73 -10.21 -14.92 -24.31
CA ILE A 73 -9.01 -14.91 -23.45
C ILE A 73 -7.72 -14.80 -24.26
N LYS A 74 -7.71 -15.30 -25.50
CA LYS A 74 -6.54 -15.14 -26.38
C LYS A 74 -6.28 -13.66 -26.69
N GLU A 75 -7.33 -12.87 -26.92
CA GLU A 75 -7.20 -11.42 -27.09
C GLU A 75 -6.72 -10.73 -25.81
N GLU A 76 -7.17 -11.19 -24.63
CA GLU A 76 -6.68 -10.69 -23.34
C GLU A 76 -5.19 -10.97 -23.12
N ILE A 77 -4.70 -12.14 -23.52
CA ILE A 77 -3.25 -12.45 -23.53
C ILE A 77 -2.51 -11.42 -24.39
N ILE A 78 -3.01 -11.15 -25.61
CA ILE A 78 -2.39 -10.19 -26.53
C ILE A 78 -2.39 -8.77 -25.94
N LYS A 79 -3.51 -8.33 -25.34
CA LYS A 79 -3.60 -7.02 -24.68
C LYS A 79 -2.58 -6.89 -23.55
N ARG A 80 -2.40 -7.95 -22.75
CA ARG A 80 -1.42 -7.98 -21.66
C ARG A 80 0.02 -7.92 -22.18
N GLU A 81 0.36 -8.68 -23.23
CA GLU A 81 1.69 -8.61 -23.85
C GLU A 81 1.98 -7.22 -24.43
N ARG A 82 0.98 -6.61 -25.11
CA ARG A 82 1.09 -5.21 -25.56
C ARG A 82 1.29 -4.23 -24.41
N CYS A 83 0.67 -4.46 -23.26
CA CYS A 83 0.89 -3.63 -22.06
C CYS A 83 2.36 -3.68 -21.62
N ARG A 84 2.98 -4.87 -21.62
CA ARG A 84 4.41 -5.04 -21.33
C ARG A 84 5.29 -4.30 -22.33
N GLU A 85 5.05 -4.49 -23.63
CA GLU A 85 5.81 -3.80 -24.68
C GLU A 85 5.73 -2.27 -24.53
N LYS A 86 4.51 -1.76 -24.32
CA LYS A 86 4.25 -0.34 -24.09
C LYS A 86 4.94 0.21 -22.86
N LEU A 87 5.01 -0.57 -21.77
CA LEU A 87 5.73 -0.20 -20.55
C LEU A 87 7.25 -0.13 -20.76
N LEU A 88 7.82 -1.11 -21.46
CA LEU A 88 9.27 -1.13 -21.75
C LEU A 88 9.68 -0.03 -22.72
N ASP A 89 8.85 0.25 -23.72
CA ASP A 89 9.04 1.38 -24.62
C ASP A 89 8.95 2.71 -23.85
N TYR A 90 7.97 2.85 -22.95
CA TYR A 90 7.86 4.02 -22.09
C TYR A 90 9.10 4.23 -21.20
N PHE A 91 9.65 3.15 -20.60
CA PHE A 91 10.90 3.23 -19.83
C PHE A 91 12.09 3.67 -20.71
N THR A 92 12.13 3.24 -21.96
CA THR A 92 13.17 3.64 -22.91
C THR A 92 13.08 5.13 -23.21
N ARG A 93 11.87 5.64 -23.49
CA ARG A 93 11.64 7.08 -23.69
C ARG A 93 12.00 7.91 -22.44
N LEU A 94 11.61 7.44 -21.25
CA LEU A 94 11.95 8.10 -20.00
C LEU A 94 13.47 8.19 -19.81
N TYR A 95 14.19 7.12 -20.15
CA TYR A 95 15.64 7.10 -20.12
C TYR A 95 16.24 8.10 -21.10
N ASP A 96 15.84 8.06 -22.36
CA ASP A 96 16.40 8.92 -23.40
C ASP A 96 16.19 10.41 -23.08
N GLN A 97 15.06 10.75 -22.45
CA GLN A 97 14.74 12.14 -22.07
C GLN A 97 15.42 12.61 -20.77
N ASN A 98 15.81 11.70 -19.89
CA ASN A 98 16.20 12.04 -18.51
C ASN A 98 17.49 11.37 -18.03
N TYR A 99 18.28 10.72 -18.90
CA TYR A 99 19.49 9.98 -18.48
C TYR A 99 20.52 10.83 -17.73
N TYR A 100 20.54 12.15 -17.98
CA TYR A 100 21.45 13.11 -17.34
C TYR A 100 20.94 13.58 -15.96
N LYS A 101 19.68 13.27 -15.60
CA LYS A 101 19.12 13.62 -14.29
C LYS A 101 19.54 12.58 -13.27
N GLY A 102 20.01 13.05 -12.10
CA GLY A 102 20.37 12.17 -10.99
C GLY A 102 19.15 11.45 -10.38
N ASP A 103 17.97 12.05 -10.44
CA ASP A 103 16.72 11.41 -10.04
C ASP A 103 15.52 11.88 -10.89
N LEU A 104 14.51 11.01 -11.04
CA LEU A 104 13.27 11.34 -11.72
C LEU A 104 12.25 11.97 -10.78
N SER A 105 11.65 13.07 -11.23
CA SER A 105 10.53 13.76 -10.60
C SER A 105 9.18 13.33 -11.18
N PHE A 106 8.09 13.70 -10.51
CA PHE A 106 6.73 13.43 -11.00
C PHE A 106 6.42 14.18 -12.30
N SER A 107 6.97 15.40 -12.48
CA SER A 107 6.80 16.18 -13.70
C SER A 107 7.34 15.48 -14.94
N ASP A 108 8.34 14.60 -14.77
CA ASP A 108 8.93 13.83 -15.87
C ASP A 108 8.00 12.70 -16.37
N MET A 109 6.91 12.41 -15.64
CA MET A 109 5.95 11.34 -15.93
C MET A 109 4.53 11.85 -16.19
N LEU A 110 4.35 13.14 -16.51
CA LEU A 110 3.00 13.73 -16.68
C LEU A 110 2.18 13.05 -17.78
N ASN A 111 2.82 12.62 -18.87
CA ASN A 111 2.15 11.92 -19.97
C ASN A 111 1.78 10.46 -19.63
N PHE A 112 2.17 9.94 -18.45
CA PHE A 112 1.93 8.53 -18.11
C PHE A 112 0.46 8.15 -18.15
N LYS A 113 -0.42 9.00 -17.59
CA LYS A 113 -1.87 8.77 -17.60
C LYS A 113 -2.43 8.72 -19.01
N GLU A 114 -1.98 9.61 -19.89
CA GLU A 114 -2.38 9.65 -21.30
C GLU A 114 -1.88 8.40 -22.03
N VAL A 115 -0.61 8.06 -21.86
CA VAL A 115 0.01 6.87 -22.47
C VAL A 115 -0.78 5.63 -22.06
N PHE A 116 -1.09 5.42 -20.78
CA PHE A 116 -1.78 4.21 -20.31
C PHE A 116 -3.31 4.33 -20.22
N CYS A 117 -3.89 5.42 -20.71
CA CYS A 117 -5.33 5.70 -20.66
C CYS A 117 -5.94 5.46 -19.27
N ILE A 118 -5.25 5.90 -18.21
CA ILE A 118 -5.69 5.70 -16.83
C ILE A 118 -6.74 6.76 -16.51
N VAL A 119 -8.01 6.34 -16.48
CA VAL A 119 -9.14 7.18 -16.03
C VAL A 119 -9.11 7.33 -14.51
N GLU A 120 -9.47 8.51 -14.00
CA GLU A 120 -9.39 8.86 -12.57
C GLU A 120 -10.50 8.22 -11.70
N GLU A 121 -11.40 7.44 -12.29
CA GLU A 121 -12.55 6.88 -11.59
C GLU A 121 -12.21 5.65 -10.74
N ASP A 122 -12.99 5.45 -9.67
CA ASP A 122 -12.83 4.36 -8.68
C ASP A 122 -13.04 2.94 -9.27
N THR A 123 -13.34 2.84 -10.57
CA THR A 123 -13.44 1.58 -11.33
C THR A 123 -12.24 1.46 -12.26
N TYR A 124 -11.17 0.83 -11.77
CA TYR A 124 -10.01 0.54 -12.62
C TYR A 124 -10.41 -0.37 -13.78
N LEU A 125 -10.00 -0.02 -15.00
CA LEU A 125 -10.09 -0.92 -16.15
C LEU A 125 -9.19 -2.15 -15.94
N LEU A 126 -9.49 -3.27 -16.59
CA LEU A 126 -8.72 -4.51 -16.46
C LEU A 126 -7.23 -4.32 -16.80
N GLU A 127 -6.96 -3.42 -17.75
CA GLU A 127 -5.66 -2.96 -18.20
C GLU A 127 -4.80 -2.35 -17.08
N TYR A 128 -5.42 -1.71 -16.08
CA TYR A 128 -4.70 -1.20 -14.91
C TYR A 128 -4.11 -2.34 -14.08
N TYR A 129 -4.86 -3.44 -13.92
CA TYR A 129 -4.36 -4.61 -13.21
C TYR A 129 -3.24 -5.31 -13.98
N TYR A 130 -3.32 -5.34 -15.31
CA TYR A 130 -2.22 -5.84 -16.16
C TYR A 130 -0.95 -5.01 -15.95
N LEU A 131 -1.07 -3.69 -15.97
CA LEU A 131 0.03 -2.77 -15.72
C LEU A 131 0.66 -2.97 -14.33
N GLN A 132 -0.16 -3.04 -13.27
CA GLN A 132 0.32 -3.26 -11.91
C GLN A 132 1.03 -4.60 -11.75
N ASP A 133 0.49 -5.67 -12.34
CA ASP A 133 1.08 -7.01 -12.30
C ASP A 133 2.42 -7.02 -13.05
N GLU A 134 2.47 -6.39 -14.23
CA GLU A 134 3.70 -6.29 -15.02
C GLU A 134 4.81 -5.50 -14.32
N ILE A 135 4.48 -4.38 -13.68
CA ILE A 135 5.42 -3.62 -12.84
C ILE A 135 5.96 -4.52 -11.72
N LYS A 136 5.10 -5.29 -11.05
CA LYS A 136 5.52 -6.22 -9.99
C LYS A 136 6.42 -7.33 -10.53
N GLU A 137 6.13 -7.89 -11.70
CA GLU A 137 6.99 -8.90 -12.34
C GLU A 137 8.38 -8.33 -12.66
N ILE A 138 8.47 -7.11 -13.21
CA ILE A 138 9.76 -6.43 -13.46
C ILE A 138 10.53 -6.23 -12.16
N LEU A 139 9.85 -5.80 -11.09
CA LEU A 139 10.46 -5.58 -9.78
C LEU A 139 10.91 -6.89 -9.12
N ARG A 140 10.12 -7.96 -9.24
CA ARG A 140 10.44 -9.30 -8.73
C ARG A 140 11.61 -9.97 -9.44
N GLY A 141 11.91 -9.58 -10.69
CA GLY A 141 12.88 -10.26 -11.55
C GLY A 141 14.09 -10.78 -10.79
N ASN A 142 14.50 -12.03 -11.06
CA ASN A 142 15.44 -12.80 -10.24
C ASN A 142 16.64 -11.97 -9.78
N GLU A 143 16.77 -11.74 -8.47
CA GLU A 143 17.94 -11.06 -7.89
C GLU A 143 19.26 -11.75 -8.23
N TRP A 144 19.19 -13.03 -8.59
CA TRP A 144 20.31 -13.90 -8.97
C TRP A 144 20.59 -13.93 -10.49
N ASP A 145 19.75 -13.31 -11.31
CA ASP A 145 19.99 -13.20 -12.74
C ASP A 145 20.88 -11.97 -13.02
N ARG A 146 22.13 -12.23 -13.43
CA ARG A 146 23.12 -11.21 -13.81
C ARG A 146 22.67 -10.37 -15.01
N HIS A 147 21.61 -10.76 -15.71
CA HIS A 147 20.98 -10.01 -16.81
C HIS A 147 19.76 -9.19 -16.38
N THR A 148 19.50 -9.08 -15.07
CA THR A 148 18.41 -8.22 -14.59
C THR A 148 18.64 -6.79 -15.04
N ASN A 149 17.73 -6.28 -15.86
CA ASN A 149 17.80 -4.93 -16.38
C ASN A 149 17.52 -3.92 -15.24
N LEU A 150 18.57 -3.50 -14.55
CA LEU A 150 18.52 -2.56 -13.41
C LEU A 150 17.84 -1.24 -13.79
N ARG A 151 18.02 -0.80 -15.04
CA ARG A 151 17.34 0.38 -15.59
C ARG A 151 15.82 0.17 -15.56
N ASN A 152 15.31 -0.95 -16.07
CA ASN A 152 13.88 -1.25 -16.03
C ASN A 152 13.35 -1.39 -14.59
N LYS A 153 14.13 -1.97 -13.67
CA LYS A 153 13.76 -2.02 -12.25
C LYS A 153 13.65 -0.61 -11.63
N TYR A 154 14.58 0.28 -11.94
CA TYR A 154 14.55 1.67 -11.48
C TYR A 154 13.29 2.40 -11.98
N TYR A 155 13.01 2.36 -13.29
CA TYR A 155 11.82 2.99 -13.85
C TYR A 155 10.52 2.34 -13.36
N ALA A 156 10.49 1.02 -13.16
CA ALA A 156 9.34 0.33 -12.57
C ALA A 156 9.06 0.81 -11.14
N ARG A 157 10.10 1.08 -10.32
CA ARG A 157 9.92 1.69 -8.99
C ARG A 157 9.33 3.09 -9.09
N LYS A 158 9.87 3.93 -9.98
CA LYS A 158 9.41 5.31 -10.19
C LYS A 158 7.96 5.37 -10.68
N VAL A 159 7.61 4.55 -11.66
CA VAL A 159 6.23 4.44 -12.15
C VAL A 159 5.30 3.87 -11.07
N SER A 160 5.75 2.89 -10.27
CA SER A 160 4.95 2.39 -9.15
C SER A 160 4.65 3.49 -8.12
N MET A 161 5.62 4.35 -7.82
CA MET A 161 5.42 5.52 -6.93
C MET A 161 4.41 6.50 -7.55
N TYR A 162 4.58 6.84 -8.83
CA TYR A 162 3.65 7.71 -9.57
C TYR A 162 2.21 7.20 -9.54
N LEU A 163 2.01 5.91 -9.82
CA LEU A 163 0.69 5.27 -9.80
C LEU A 163 0.05 5.33 -8.41
N LYS A 164 0.85 5.09 -7.36
CA LYS A 164 0.38 5.16 -5.99
C LYS A 164 -0.02 6.58 -5.62
N GLU A 165 0.80 7.56 -5.97
CA GLU A 165 0.50 8.98 -5.81
C GLU A 165 -0.81 9.37 -6.48
N CYS A 166 -1.04 8.96 -7.73
CA CYS A 166 -2.29 9.27 -8.44
C CYS A 166 -3.53 8.76 -7.67
N HIS A 167 -3.46 7.54 -7.14
CA HIS A 167 -4.53 6.97 -6.32
C HIS A 167 -4.68 7.69 -4.97
N LEU A 168 -3.56 8.02 -4.34
CA LEU A 168 -3.54 8.66 -3.02
C LEU A 168 -3.97 10.13 -3.08
N ARG A 169 -3.75 10.84 -4.19
CA ARG A 169 -4.11 12.25 -4.36
C ARG A 169 -5.60 12.49 -4.10
N ASN A 170 -6.49 11.63 -4.60
CA ASN A 170 -7.92 11.75 -4.35
C ASN A 170 -8.27 11.56 -2.86
N LYS A 171 -7.58 10.64 -2.17
CA LYS A 171 -7.74 10.44 -0.72
C LYS A 171 -7.21 11.62 0.08
N TRP A 172 -6.08 12.19 -0.33
CA TRP A 172 -5.50 13.40 0.25
C TRP A 172 -6.44 14.59 0.11
N GLN A 173 -6.98 14.83 -1.08
CA GLN A 173 -7.94 15.90 -1.33
C GLN A 173 -9.19 15.76 -0.46
N LYS A 174 -9.76 14.55 -0.38
CA LYS A 174 -10.89 14.24 0.51
C LYS A 174 -10.57 14.44 1.99
N PHE A 175 -9.29 14.37 2.39
CA PHE A 175 -8.86 14.58 3.77
C PHE A 175 -8.66 16.05 4.09
N ILE A 176 -7.93 16.80 3.26
CA ILE A 176 -7.66 18.24 3.50
C ILE A 176 -8.91 19.11 3.41
N ASN A 177 -9.95 18.63 2.70
CA ASN A 177 -11.25 19.29 2.61
C ASN A 177 -12.14 19.02 3.85
N ARG A 178 -11.67 18.24 4.83
CA ARG A 178 -12.40 18.03 6.09
C ARG A 178 -12.24 19.24 7.01
N PRO A 179 -13.08 19.37 8.04
CA PRO A 179 -12.84 20.36 9.09
C PRO A 179 -11.46 20.16 9.72
N ALA A 180 -10.78 21.26 10.10
CA ALA A 180 -9.45 21.22 10.69
C ALA A 180 -9.36 20.32 11.94
N ALA A 181 -10.46 20.22 12.71
CA ALA A 181 -10.57 19.29 13.83
C ALA A 181 -10.38 17.82 13.40
N GLN A 182 -10.67 17.43 12.17
CA GLN A 182 -10.53 16.04 11.70
C GLN A 182 -9.15 15.73 11.10
N HIS A 183 -8.22 16.69 11.13
CA HIS A 183 -6.88 16.52 10.59
C HIS A 183 -5.95 15.80 11.58
N VAL A 184 -6.29 14.56 11.96
CA VAL A 184 -5.50 13.76 12.90
C VAL A 184 -4.14 13.34 12.33
N SER A 185 -3.08 13.46 13.13
CA SER A 185 -1.69 13.25 12.68
C SER A 185 -1.38 11.83 12.24
N GLU A 186 -1.96 10.82 12.91
CA GLU A 186 -1.83 9.40 12.52
C GLU A 186 -2.28 9.13 11.08
N TRP A 187 -3.28 9.86 10.58
CA TRP A 187 -3.76 9.72 9.22
C TRP A 187 -2.72 10.25 8.24
N ALA A 188 -2.14 11.42 8.51
CA ALA A 188 -1.08 11.99 7.70
C ALA A 188 0.18 11.09 7.71
N ALA A 189 0.57 10.56 8.87
CA ALA A 189 1.67 9.60 8.98
C ALA A 189 1.39 8.30 8.19
N THR A 190 0.16 7.78 8.26
CA THR A 190 -0.24 6.60 7.47
C THR A 190 -0.20 6.90 5.97
N PHE A 191 -0.66 8.08 5.57
CA PHE A 191 -0.63 8.52 4.18
C PHE A 191 0.81 8.59 3.66
N MET A 192 1.73 9.19 4.43
CA MET A 192 3.15 9.25 4.08
C MET A 192 3.75 7.85 3.92
N ALA A 193 3.41 6.92 4.82
CA ALA A 193 3.84 5.53 4.72
C ALA A 193 3.34 4.87 3.43
N GLN A 194 2.05 5.02 3.12
CA GLN A 194 1.46 4.51 1.88
C GLN A 194 2.12 5.09 0.62
N TRP A 195 2.51 6.36 0.67
CA TRP A 195 3.13 7.06 -0.44
C TRP A 195 4.56 6.55 -0.69
N CYS A 196 5.38 6.50 0.36
CA CYS A 196 6.78 6.11 0.27
C CYS A 196 6.98 4.60 0.05
N LYS A 197 5.97 3.77 0.38
CA LYS A 197 6.00 2.32 0.21
C LYS A 197 4.89 1.85 -0.74
N PRO A 198 4.98 2.16 -2.05
CA PRO A 198 3.89 1.91 -3.00
C PRO A 198 3.58 0.41 -3.19
N LEU A 199 4.56 -0.46 -2.92
CA LEU A 199 4.45 -1.91 -3.04
C LEU A 199 3.80 -2.58 -1.82
N GLU A 200 3.80 -1.90 -0.66
CA GLU A 200 3.26 -2.42 0.58
C GLU A 200 1.78 -2.05 0.75
N ARG A 201 1.02 -2.96 1.36
CA ARG A 201 -0.39 -2.75 1.70
C ARG A 201 -0.50 -2.26 3.13
N ILE A 202 -0.37 -0.95 3.32
CA ILE A 202 -0.53 -0.32 4.63
C ILE A 202 -1.99 0.08 4.80
N SER A 203 -2.64 -0.43 5.86
CA SER A 203 -4.04 -0.14 6.15
C SER A 203 -4.18 0.86 7.29
N TYR A 204 -4.91 1.95 7.07
CA TYR A 204 -5.24 2.91 8.13
C TYR A 204 -6.01 2.25 9.28
N SER A 205 -6.93 1.32 8.98
CA SER A 205 -7.67 0.60 10.02
C SER A 205 -6.77 -0.21 10.94
N HIS A 206 -5.66 -0.76 10.42
CA HIS A 206 -4.69 -1.50 11.20
C HIS A 206 -3.91 -0.57 12.14
N ILE A 207 -3.47 0.59 11.64
CA ILE A 207 -2.80 1.62 12.45
C ILE A 207 -3.71 2.07 13.60
N VAL A 208 -4.97 2.40 13.28
CA VAL A 208 -5.95 2.84 14.28
C VAL A 208 -6.18 1.75 15.33
N ALA A 209 -6.34 0.48 14.93
CA ALA A 209 -6.52 -0.62 15.87
C ALA A 209 -5.31 -0.80 16.81
N SER A 210 -4.09 -0.66 16.28
CA SER A 210 -2.87 -0.70 17.09
C SER A 210 -2.82 0.44 18.11
N LEU A 211 -3.22 1.66 17.72
CA LEU A 211 -3.29 2.81 18.62
C LEU A 211 -4.39 2.65 19.68
N ASP A 212 -5.56 2.14 19.29
CA ASP A 212 -6.66 1.85 20.22
C ASP A 212 -6.25 0.81 21.26
N ASN A 213 -5.51 -0.23 20.85
CA ASN A 213 -4.99 -1.25 21.77
C ASN A 213 -4.01 -0.67 22.81
N ILE A 214 -3.19 0.31 22.42
CA ILE A 214 -2.32 1.01 23.38
C ILE A 214 -3.16 1.84 24.35
N ALA A 215 -4.15 2.59 23.86
CA ALA A 215 -5.05 3.38 24.70
C ALA A 215 -5.84 2.50 25.69
N GLN A 216 -6.29 1.31 25.27
CA GLN A 216 -6.96 0.34 26.14
C GLN A 216 -6.03 -0.18 27.25
N GLN A 217 -4.75 -0.44 26.96
CA GLN A 217 -3.78 -0.80 27.99
C GLN A 217 -3.58 0.33 29.02
N VAL A 218 -3.54 1.58 28.55
CA VAL A 218 -3.48 2.75 29.43
C VAL A 218 -4.71 2.82 30.33
N LEU A 219 -5.92 2.68 29.77
CA LEU A 219 -7.17 2.69 30.55
C LEU A 219 -7.22 1.58 31.59
N LYS A 220 -6.73 0.37 31.27
CA LYS A 220 -6.69 -0.74 32.22
C LYS A 220 -5.83 -0.41 33.44
N ILE A 221 -4.62 0.09 33.21
CA ILE A 221 -3.70 0.45 34.31
C ILE A 221 -4.23 1.67 35.07
N LEU A 222 -4.81 2.64 34.38
CA LEU A 222 -5.46 3.80 35.00
C LEU A 222 -6.62 3.38 35.92
N GLN A 223 -7.37 2.34 35.56
CA GLN A 223 -8.45 1.82 36.37
C GLN A 223 -7.95 1.14 37.65
N GLU A 224 -6.81 0.45 37.57
CA GLU A 224 -6.16 -0.21 38.71
C GLU A 224 -5.60 0.82 39.72
N GLU A 225 -4.98 1.90 39.23
CA GLU A 225 -4.32 2.90 40.09
C GLU A 225 -5.22 4.07 40.50
N TYR A 226 -6.13 4.49 39.62
CA TYR A 226 -6.99 5.66 39.80
C TYR A 226 -8.45 5.32 39.45
N PRO A 227 -9.11 4.40 40.17
CA PRO A 227 -10.46 3.93 39.84
C PRO A 227 -11.54 5.02 39.89
N ARG A 228 -11.27 6.17 40.52
CA ARG A 228 -12.17 7.32 40.62
C ARG A 228 -11.93 8.39 39.55
N HIS A 229 -11.03 8.14 38.59
CA HIS A 229 -10.71 9.09 37.53
C HIS A 229 -11.94 9.39 36.65
N SER A 230 -12.16 10.67 36.34
CA SER A 230 -13.37 11.16 35.65
C SER A 230 -13.57 10.55 34.25
N ILE A 231 -12.49 10.17 33.58
CA ILE A 231 -12.49 9.41 32.31
C ILE A 231 -13.41 8.18 32.29
N PHE A 232 -13.66 7.52 33.45
CA PHE A 232 -14.53 6.35 33.52
C PHE A 232 -16.02 6.70 33.56
N LEU A 233 -16.36 7.98 33.66
CA LEU A 233 -17.73 8.51 33.55
C LEU A 233 -18.08 8.94 32.12
N VAL A 234 -17.09 8.89 31.21
CA VAL A 234 -17.22 9.35 29.82
C VAL A 234 -17.99 8.33 28.99
N SER A 235 -18.85 8.83 28.10
CA SER A 235 -19.63 7.98 27.20
C SER A 235 -18.78 7.43 26.04
N ALA A 236 -19.23 6.32 25.45
CA ALA A 236 -18.57 5.72 24.30
C ALA A 236 -18.58 6.65 23.06
N GLU A 237 -19.59 7.51 22.93
CA GLU A 237 -19.67 8.51 21.85
C GLU A 237 -18.53 9.53 21.96
N GLN A 238 -18.17 9.95 23.17
CA GLN A 238 -17.10 10.92 23.39
C GLN A 238 -15.72 10.32 23.09
N PHE A 239 -15.46 9.06 23.48
CA PHE A 239 -14.25 8.35 23.05
C PHE A 239 -14.17 8.23 21.53
N SER A 240 -15.29 7.94 20.88
CA SER A 240 -15.38 7.85 19.41
C SER A 240 -15.11 9.21 18.76
N PHE A 241 -15.59 10.29 19.37
CA PHE A 241 -15.34 11.66 18.93
C PHE A 241 -13.85 12.00 18.98
N TRP A 242 -13.18 11.77 20.13
CA TRP A 242 -11.74 12.03 20.29
C TRP A 242 -10.87 11.20 19.35
N ARG A 243 -11.30 9.97 19.04
CA ARG A 243 -10.58 9.09 18.10
C ARG A 243 -10.40 9.72 16.72
N THR A 244 -11.36 10.51 16.25
CA THR A 244 -11.35 11.09 14.89
C THR A 244 -11.20 12.60 14.83
N ASN A 245 -11.25 13.29 15.97
CA ASN A 245 -11.16 14.74 16.04
C ASN A 245 -10.04 15.15 17.00
N MET A 246 -9.16 16.04 16.54
CA MET A 246 -8.28 16.85 17.35
C MET A 246 -9.13 17.61 18.36
N ASN A 247 -8.80 17.39 19.63
CA ASN A 247 -9.36 18.16 20.70
C ASN A 247 -8.49 19.38 20.91
N ASN A 248 -9.08 20.58 20.88
CA ASN A 248 -8.30 21.80 21.05
C ASN A 248 -8.00 22.09 22.54
N ASP A 249 -8.78 21.50 23.44
CA ASP A 249 -8.70 21.72 24.88
C ASP A 249 -8.66 20.41 25.66
N ASN A 250 -7.92 20.40 26.77
CA ASN A 250 -7.90 19.24 27.66
C ASN A 250 -9.24 19.03 28.32
N GLN A 251 -9.58 17.76 28.52
CA GLN A 251 -10.84 17.34 29.15
C GLN A 251 -10.69 17.13 30.65
N TRP A 252 -9.44 17.08 31.15
CA TRP A 252 -9.11 16.73 32.52
C TRP A 252 -8.32 17.81 33.19
N ASP A 253 -8.43 17.88 34.52
CA ASP A 253 -7.65 18.81 35.33
C ASP A 253 -6.15 18.48 35.23
N LYS A 254 -5.32 19.35 35.81
CA LYS A 254 -3.87 19.18 35.77
C LYS A 254 -3.43 17.85 36.39
N THR A 255 -4.09 17.42 37.47
CA THR A 255 -3.75 16.20 38.20
C THR A 255 -4.15 14.97 37.40
N GLU A 256 -5.39 14.91 36.92
CA GLU A 256 -5.91 13.83 36.09
C GLU A 256 -5.14 13.73 34.75
N THR A 257 -4.83 14.86 34.12
CA THR A 257 -4.00 14.86 32.90
C THR A 257 -2.61 14.30 33.17
N GLN A 258 -1.96 14.68 34.28
CA GLN A 258 -0.66 14.13 34.66
C GLN A 258 -0.72 12.63 34.92
N GLN A 259 -1.78 12.12 35.55
CA GLN A 259 -1.99 10.69 35.77
C GLN A 259 -2.04 9.95 34.42
N ILE A 260 -2.84 10.43 33.47
CA ILE A 260 -2.93 9.85 32.13
C ILE A 260 -1.57 9.89 31.42
N LEU A 261 -0.91 11.04 31.37
CA LEU A 261 0.38 11.20 30.67
C LEU A 261 1.47 10.28 31.26
N ASN A 262 1.55 10.17 32.58
CA ASN A 262 2.50 9.27 33.25
C ASN A 262 2.24 7.80 32.89
N ILE A 263 0.97 7.39 32.83
CA ILE A 263 0.61 6.02 32.45
C ILE A 263 0.88 5.78 30.97
N ILE A 264 0.62 6.74 30.07
CA ILE A 264 1.01 6.63 28.65
C ILE A 264 2.52 6.43 28.53
N CYS A 265 3.33 7.25 29.20
CA CYS A 265 4.79 7.11 29.22
C CYS A 265 5.22 5.72 29.69
N ARG A 266 4.61 5.22 30.78
CA ARG A 266 4.88 3.87 31.29
C ARG A 266 4.51 2.79 30.29
N VAL A 267 3.30 2.83 29.73
CA VAL A 267 2.83 1.82 28.77
C VAL A 267 3.70 1.82 27.52
N MET A 268 3.95 2.99 26.92
CA MET A 268 4.70 3.06 25.68
C MET A 268 6.18 2.73 25.87
N PHE A 269 6.87 3.42 26.78
CA PHE A 269 8.33 3.33 26.83
C PHE A 269 8.84 2.20 27.72
N HIS A 270 8.09 1.80 28.76
CA HIS A 270 8.51 0.73 29.67
C HIS A 270 7.85 -0.62 29.35
N ASN A 271 6.52 -0.67 29.20
CA ASN A 271 5.82 -1.95 29.01
C ASN A 271 5.97 -2.46 27.57
N LEU A 272 5.74 -1.59 26.58
CA LEU A 272 5.82 -1.93 25.16
C LEU A 272 7.21 -1.73 24.57
N GLY A 273 8.12 -1.05 25.29
CA GLY A 273 9.52 -0.89 24.90
C GLY A 273 9.74 0.02 23.69
N PHE A 274 8.86 1.00 23.44
CA PHE A 274 9.08 2.00 22.40
C PHE A 274 10.39 2.76 22.68
N ARG A 275 11.20 2.98 21.64
CA ARG A 275 12.44 3.77 21.78
C ARG A 275 12.84 4.48 20.49
N ALA A 276 13.51 5.61 20.67
CA ALA A 276 14.09 6.35 19.55
C ALA A 276 15.25 5.56 18.91
N PHE A 277 15.44 5.71 17.59
CA PHE A 277 16.64 5.22 16.92
C PHE A 277 17.90 5.86 17.50
N ASN A 278 18.94 5.05 17.68
CA ASN A 278 20.29 5.56 17.90
C ASN A 278 20.89 6.13 16.60
N ASP A 279 22.04 6.81 16.67
CA ASP A 279 22.65 7.48 15.51
C ASP A 279 22.95 6.51 14.36
N SER A 280 23.38 5.28 14.67
CA SER A 280 23.67 4.25 13.67
C SER A 280 22.42 3.70 12.99
N GLU A 281 21.33 3.53 13.74
CA GLU A 281 20.03 3.12 13.23
C GLU A 281 19.45 4.22 12.35
N ARG A 282 19.57 5.50 12.76
CA ARG A 282 19.05 6.65 11.99
C ARG A 282 19.64 6.75 10.59
N ALA A 283 20.93 6.46 10.43
CA ALA A 283 21.60 6.47 9.13
C ALA A 283 21.13 5.35 8.17
N SER A 284 20.55 4.27 8.71
CA SER A 284 20.12 3.09 7.93
C SER A 284 18.59 2.89 7.89
N SER A 285 17.82 3.63 8.69
CA SER A 285 16.40 3.39 8.94
C SER A 285 15.44 4.22 8.08
N HIS A 286 15.91 4.93 7.05
CA HIS A 286 15.04 5.74 6.18
C HIS A 286 13.82 4.96 5.64
N TYR A 287 13.95 3.64 5.41
CA TYR A 287 12.86 2.78 4.94
C TYR A 287 12.00 2.17 6.07
N LYS A 288 12.44 2.28 7.33
CA LYS A 288 11.76 1.74 8.53
C LYS A 288 11.12 2.82 9.40
N ASN A 289 11.27 4.09 9.07
CA ASN A 289 10.77 5.20 9.87
C ASN A 289 9.35 5.62 9.47
N PHE A 290 8.43 4.67 9.37
CA PHE A 290 7.03 4.91 9.05
C PHE A 290 6.13 4.33 10.15
N ILE A 291 4.97 4.94 10.37
CA ILE A 291 4.10 4.62 11.51
C ILE A 291 3.73 3.14 11.62
N ASP A 292 3.57 2.44 10.49
CA ASP A 292 3.36 0.99 10.44
C ASP A 292 4.54 0.22 11.04
N ASN A 293 5.77 0.50 10.59
CA ASN A 293 6.95 -0.16 11.13
C ASN A 293 7.22 0.21 12.58
N VAL A 294 7.04 1.49 12.95
CA VAL A 294 7.31 1.93 14.33
C VAL A 294 6.33 1.28 15.30
N LEU A 295 5.07 1.13 14.92
CA LEU A 295 4.08 0.41 15.72
C LEU A 295 4.38 -1.09 15.84
N GLU A 296 5.00 -1.71 14.84
CA GLU A 296 5.41 -3.12 14.85
C GLU A 296 6.71 -3.35 15.62
N ASP A 297 7.79 -2.69 15.19
CA ASP A 297 9.17 -2.84 15.69
C ASP A 297 9.42 -2.13 17.02
N LYS A 298 8.52 -1.23 17.43
CA LYS A 298 8.66 -0.35 18.61
C LYS A 298 9.89 0.57 18.55
N ARG A 299 10.43 0.80 17.35
CA ARG A 299 11.60 1.67 17.12
C ARG A 299 11.30 2.67 16.02
N GLY A 300 11.59 3.93 16.27
CA GLY A 300 11.29 5.01 15.34
C GLY A 300 12.08 6.27 15.60
N ASP A 301 11.97 7.24 14.69
CA ASP A 301 12.32 8.62 14.97
C ASP A 301 11.38 9.20 16.03
N VAL A 302 11.91 10.16 16.79
CA VAL A 302 11.17 11.04 17.70
C VAL A 302 9.91 11.58 17.03
N LEU A 303 9.94 11.98 15.76
CA LEU A 303 8.76 12.49 15.06
C LEU A 303 7.60 11.47 15.04
N ILE A 304 7.87 10.24 14.58
CA ILE A 304 6.84 9.20 14.48
C ILE A 304 6.39 8.73 15.87
N LEU A 305 7.33 8.58 16.82
CA LEU A 305 7.01 8.26 18.21
C LEU A 305 6.11 9.32 18.84
N THR A 306 6.34 10.59 18.52
CA THR A 306 5.53 11.70 19.00
C THR A 306 4.13 11.67 18.40
N ILE A 307 3.99 11.37 17.11
CA ILE A 307 2.67 11.19 16.48
C ILE A 307 1.91 10.04 17.15
N ILE A 308 2.57 8.92 17.42
CA ILE A 308 1.96 7.78 18.13
C ILE A 308 1.52 8.21 19.54
N PHE A 309 2.39 8.92 20.28
CA PHE A 309 2.08 9.39 21.63
C PHE A 309 0.88 10.33 21.63
N GLU A 310 0.87 11.38 20.80
CA GLU A 310 -0.25 12.32 20.66
C GLU A 310 -1.53 11.57 20.30
N SER A 311 -1.45 10.63 19.37
CA SER A 311 -2.60 9.84 18.93
C SER A 311 -3.21 9.00 20.06
N VAL A 312 -2.39 8.47 20.97
CA VAL A 312 -2.84 7.75 22.16
C VAL A 312 -3.41 8.73 23.19
N ALA A 313 -2.71 9.84 23.46
CA ALA A 313 -3.14 10.87 24.41
C ALA A 313 -4.50 11.47 24.02
N ARG A 314 -4.68 11.79 22.74
CA ARG A 314 -5.93 12.33 22.20
C ARG A 314 -7.10 11.36 22.39
N ARG A 315 -6.92 10.06 22.15
CA ARG A 315 -7.96 9.03 22.40
C ARG A 315 -8.41 8.99 23.86
N LEU A 316 -7.58 9.51 24.77
CA LEU A 316 -7.85 9.58 26.20
C LEU A 316 -8.25 11.01 26.63
N GLY A 317 -8.62 11.90 25.70
CA GLY A 317 -9.09 13.25 26.02
C GLY A 317 -7.98 14.25 26.40
N VAL A 318 -6.71 13.89 26.21
CA VAL A 318 -5.56 14.79 26.47
C VAL A 318 -5.14 15.47 25.17
N SER A 319 -5.10 16.80 25.17
CA SER A 319 -4.64 17.60 24.04
C SER A 319 -3.13 17.84 24.14
N CYS A 320 -2.43 17.52 23.06
CA CYS A 320 -1.01 17.77 22.90
C CYS A 320 -0.75 18.66 21.69
N ASP A 321 0.09 19.67 21.85
CA ASP A 321 0.55 20.55 20.78
C ASP A 321 1.93 20.15 20.30
N TYR A 322 2.13 20.30 19.00
CA TYR A 322 3.43 20.19 18.38
C TYR A 322 4.16 21.53 18.47
N PHE A 323 5.38 21.51 19.02
CA PHE A 323 6.26 22.66 19.04
C PHE A 323 7.55 22.33 18.30
N THR A 324 7.83 23.10 17.26
CA THR A 324 9.07 23.00 16.49
C THR A 324 9.96 24.19 16.83
N PHE A 325 11.14 23.94 17.38
CA PHE A 325 12.17 24.98 17.55
C PHE A 325 13.45 24.55 16.85
N SER A 326 13.82 25.30 15.80
CA SER A 326 14.96 24.98 14.93
C SER A 326 14.85 23.54 14.38
N ASN A 327 15.74 22.64 14.80
CA ASN A 327 15.82 21.23 14.38
C ASN A 327 15.15 20.25 15.36
N TYR A 328 14.50 20.73 16.42
CA TYR A 328 13.89 19.88 17.44
C TYR A 328 12.36 19.86 17.30
N PHE A 329 11.81 18.65 17.27
CA PHE A 329 10.37 18.39 17.33
C PHE A 329 10.01 17.95 18.74
N SER A 330 9.21 18.76 19.44
CA SER A 330 8.79 18.50 20.81
C SER A 330 7.26 18.47 20.90
N LEU A 331 6.75 17.59 21.75
CA LEU A 331 5.34 17.58 22.12
C LEU A 331 5.16 18.36 23.41
N ILE A 332 4.31 19.38 23.40
CA ILE A 332 3.99 20.19 24.56
C ILE A 332 2.56 19.91 24.95
N TRP A 333 2.35 19.56 26.21
CA TRP A 333 1.02 19.50 26.79
C TRP A 333 0.45 20.93 26.92
N LYS A 334 -0.77 21.16 26.39
CA LYS A 334 -1.48 22.44 26.53
C LYS A 334 -2.04 22.55 27.94
N GLU A 335 -1.59 23.46 28.79
CA GLU A 335 -2.13 23.60 30.16
C GLU A 335 -3.53 24.25 30.22
N ARG A 336 -4.08 24.76 29.10
CA ARG A 336 -5.30 25.58 29.11
C ARG A 336 -6.55 24.78 29.53
N TRP A 337 -7.03 25.10 30.72
CA TRP A 337 -8.42 24.95 31.17
C TRP A 337 -9.17 26.25 30.85
N GLN A 338 -10.17 26.22 29.98
CA GLN A 338 -11.20 27.27 29.96
C GLN A 338 -12.38 26.77 30.79
N VAL A 339 -12.63 27.47 31.89
CA VAL A 339 -13.86 27.38 32.70
C VAL A 339 -15.05 27.83 31.88
#